data_AF-A0A0C2G4S8-F1
#
_entry.id   AF-A0A0C2G4S8-F1
#
_cell.length_a   1.000
_cell.length_b   1.000
_cell.length_c   1.000
_cell.angle_alpha   90.00
_cell.angle_beta   90.00
_cell.angle_gamma   90.00
#
_symmetry.space_group_name_H-M   'P 1'
#
loop_
_entity.id
_entity.type
_entity.pdbx_description
1 polymer ?
#
loop_
_entity_poly.entity_id
_entity_poly.type
_entity_poly.pdbx_seq_one_letter_code
_entity_poly.pdbx_strand_id
1 'polypeptide(L)'
;MLGITRLTQVRAGIRSPTLRQQSKIRDAAVYAKLSKIRWAGHLMLSNNRWTRAVSYWTPRDVKRTTGRPPTRWSDFFTNSFKDRYGALRVPRTDRIHWTTPARERDKWKDCWRPLGISEDRPRP
;
A
#
# COMPACT_ATOMS: atom_id res chain seq x y z
N MET A 1 -23.03 2.17 -7.48
CA MET A 1 -22.70 3.27 -8.43
C MET A 1 -23.58 4.47 -8.11
N LEU A 2 -23.10 5.70 -8.26
CA LEU A 2 -23.82 6.92 -7.82
C LEU A 2 -24.99 7.35 -8.71
N GLY A 3 -25.19 6.74 -9.89
CA GLY A 3 -26.27 7.12 -10.83
C GLY A 3 -26.13 8.52 -11.44
N ILE A 4 -25.06 9.26 -11.14
CA ILE A 4 -24.80 10.61 -11.64
C ILE A 4 -24.15 10.51 -13.02
N THR A 5 -24.82 11.02 -14.04
CA THR A 5 -24.23 11.14 -15.39
C THR A 5 -23.26 12.31 -15.47
N ARG A 6 -22.33 12.26 -16.43
CA ARG A 6 -21.36 13.36 -16.67
C ARG A 6 -22.06 14.70 -16.94
N LEU A 7 -23.21 14.67 -17.61
CA LEU A 7 -23.98 15.86 -17.95
C LEU A 7 -24.63 16.49 -16.71
N THR A 8 -25.17 15.66 -15.80
CA THR A 8 -25.69 16.11 -14.50
C THR A 8 -24.57 16.64 -13.60
N GLN A 9 -23.39 16.00 -13.62
CA GLN A 9 -22.23 16.43 -12.85
C GLN A 9 -21.77 17.83 -13.24
N VAL A 10 -21.65 18.11 -14.55
CA VAL A 10 -21.20 19.42 -15.05
C VAL A 10 -22.22 20.51 -14.76
N ARG A 11 -23.52 20.26 -14.98
CA ARG A 11 -24.59 21.22 -14.70
C ARG A 11 -24.68 21.61 -13.22
N ALA A 12 -24.46 20.66 -12.32
CA ALA A 12 -24.47 20.91 -10.88
C ALA A 12 -23.11 21.35 -10.32
N GLY A 13 -22.08 21.53 -11.16
CA GLY A 13 -20.74 21.96 -10.73
C GLY A 13 -20.06 20.97 -9.76
N ILE A 14 -20.45 19.69 -9.78
CA ILE A 14 -19.99 18.71 -8.79
C ILE A 14 -18.53 18.32 -9.08
N ARG A 15 -17.66 18.58 -8.10
CA ARG A 15 -16.23 18.27 -8.20
C ARG A 15 -15.93 16.82 -7.82
N SER A 16 -14.82 16.32 -8.35
CA SER A 16 -14.32 14.96 -8.12
C SER A 16 -14.18 14.54 -6.65
N PRO A 17 -13.75 15.41 -5.70
CA PRO A 17 -13.70 15.05 -4.27
C PRO A 17 -15.07 14.69 -3.70
N THR A 18 -16.11 15.45 -4.07
CA THR A 18 -17.50 15.23 -3.64
C THR A 18 -18.02 13.88 -4.12
N LEU A 19 -17.74 13.51 -5.37
CA LEU A 19 -18.11 12.19 -5.92
C LEU A 19 -17.36 11.05 -5.23
N ARG A 20 -16.08 11.23 -4.91
CA ARG A 20 -15.31 10.22 -4.17
C ARG A 20 -15.91 10.00 -2.78
N GLN A 21 -16.28 11.07 -2.09
CA GLN A 21 -16.92 10.99 -0.78
C GLN A 21 -18.30 10.33 -0.82
N GLN A 22 -19.14 10.69 -1.81
CA GLN A 22 -20.46 10.09 -1.98
C GLN A 22 -20.37 8.61 -2.38
N SER A 23 -19.44 8.26 -3.28
CA SER A 23 -19.30 6.88 -3.78
C SER A 23 -18.74 5.92 -2.72
N LYS A 24 -18.11 6.46 -1.67
CA LYS A 24 -17.37 5.70 -0.63
C LYS A 24 -16.31 4.76 -1.23
N ILE A 25 -15.92 4.98 -2.48
CA ILE A 25 -14.92 4.17 -3.17
C ILE A 25 -13.57 4.49 -2.55
N ARG A 26 -12.90 3.46 -2.03
CA ARG A 26 -11.54 3.59 -1.52
C ARG A 26 -10.61 3.93 -2.67
N ASP A 27 -9.66 4.82 -2.42
CA ASP A 27 -8.66 5.17 -3.43
C ASP A 27 -7.92 3.91 -3.92
N ALA A 28 -7.91 3.71 -5.24
CA ALA A 28 -7.38 2.50 -5.86
C ALA A 28 -5.88 2.33 -5.63
N ALA A 29 -5.12 3.43 -5.61
CA ALA A 29 -3.70 3.39 -5.34
C ALA A 29 -3.43 3.04 -3.87
N VAL A 30 -4.19 3.61 -2.94
CA VAL A 30 -4.13 3.27 -1.52
C VAL A 30 -4.52 1.81 -1.28
N TYR A 31 -5.60 1.33 -1.92
CA TYR A 31 -6.03 -0.06 -1.87
C TYR A 31 -4.91 -0.98 -2.36
N ALA A 32 -4.35 -0.71 -3.54
CA ALA A 32 -3.28 -1.52 -4.12
C ALA A 32 -2.01 -1.52 -3.25
N LYS A 33 -1.63 -0.38 -2.66
CA LYS A 33 -0.50 -0.26 -1.72
C LYS A 33 -0.71 -1.18 -0.52
N LEU A 34 -1.87 -1.10 0.13
CA LEU A 34 -2.20 -1.92 1.31
C LEU A 34 -2.35 -3.40 0.99
N SER A 35 -2.94 -3.76 -0.14
CA SER A 35 -3.08 -5.16 -0.56
C SER A 35 -1.72 -5.81 -0.82
N LYS A 36 -0.76 -5.09 -1.42
CA LYS A 36 0.63 -5.57 -1.58
C LYS A 36 1.31 -5.83 -0.24
N ILE A 37 1.12 -4.92 0.73
CA ILE A 37 1.65 -5.06 2.08
C ILE A 37 1.04 -6.26 2.83
N ARG A 38 -0.28 -6.45 2.72
CA ARG A 38 -1.00 -7.58 3.34
C ARG A 38 -0.54 -8.91 2.78
N TRP A 39 -0.40 -8.99 1.45
CA TRP A 39 0.10 -10.18 0.78
C TRP A 39 1.54 -10.50 1.19
N ALA A 40 2.41 -9.49 1.28
CA ALA A 40 3.78 -9.70 1.75
C ALA A 40 3.83 -10.20 3.20
N GLY A 41 2.99 -9.64 4.07
CA GLY A 41 2.83 -10.15 5.44
C GLY A 41 2.30 -11.59 5.50
N HIS A 42 1.39 -11.96 4.58
CA HIS A 42 0.91 -13.34 4.47
C HIS A 42 2.01 -14.31 4.02
N LEU A 43 2.84 -13.91 3.05
CA LEU A 43 3.95 -14.74 2.58
C LEU A 43 5.08 -14.90 3.60
N MET A 44 5.35 -13.87 4.40
CA MET A 44 6.28 -13.96 5.54
C MET A 44 5.87 -15.06 6.52
N LEU A 45 4.58 -15.28 6.71
CA LEU A 45 4.04 -16.31 7.60
C LEU A 45 4.14 -17.72 6.99
N SER A 46 4.17 -17.84 5.66
CA SER A 46 4.03 -19.13 4.98
C SER A 46 5.34 -19.91 4.81
N ASN A 47 6.50 -19.26 4.69
CA ASN A 47 7.73 -19.94 4.24
C ASN A 47 9.01 -19.36 4.85
N ASN A 48 9.95 -20.24 5.22
CA ASN A 48 11.31 -19.91 5.67
C ASN A 48 12.19 -19.21 4.59
N ARG A 49 11.77 -19.16 3.32
CA ARG A 49 12.45 -18.48 2.21
C ARG A 49 11.69 -17.25 1.66
N TRP A 50 10.80 -16.67 2.44
CA TRP A 50 9.94 -15.54 2.04
C TRP A 50 10.71 -14.33 1.46
N THR A 51 11.94 -14.06 1.94
CA THR A 51 12.73 -12.90 1.50
C THR A 51 12.99 -12.90 0.00
N ARG A 52 13.19 -14.07 -0.61
CA ARG A 52 13.42 -14.19 -2.07
C ARG A 52 12.13 -13.95 -2.85
N ALA A 53 11.02 -14.54 -2.40
CA ALA A 53 9.71 -14.37 -3.03
C ALA A 53 9.24 -12.91 -2.98
N VAL A 54 9.45 -12.23 -1.84
CA VAL A 54 9.05 -10.83 -1.65
C VAL A 54 10.00 -9.83 -2.32
N SER A 55 11.28 -10.19 -2.56
CA SER A 55 12.22 -9.27 -3.21
C SER A 55 12.12 -9.28 -4.74
N TYR A 56 11.91 -10.47 -5.33
CA TYR A 56 12.05 -10.69 -6.78
C TYR A 56 10.74 -10.89 -7.53
N TRP A 57 9.58 -10.82 -6.86
CA TRP A 57 8.30 -11.01 -7.54
C TRP A 57 8.16 -10.02 -8.70
N THR A 58 8.06 -10.58 -9.89
CA THR A 58 7.88 -9.83 -11.12
C THR A 58 6.46 -10.15 -11.59
N PRO A 59 5.49 -9.23 -11.46
CA PRO A 59 4.08 -9.54 -11.69
C PRO A 59 3.70 -9.74 -13.17
N ARG A 60 4.69 -9.76 -14.08
CA ARG A 60 4.48 -9.83 -15.52
C ARG A 60 5.80 -10.11 -16.24
N ASP A 61 5.82 -11.06 -17.17
CA ASP A 61 6.90 -11.28 -18.16
C ASP A 61 6.92 -10.17 -19.22
N VAL A 62 6.88 -8.91 -18.79
CA VAL A 62 6.88 -7.75 -19.68
C VAL A 62 8.29 -7.19 -19.75
N LYS A 63 8.89 -7.27 -20.93
CA LYS A 63 10.18 -6.63 -21.23
C LYS A 63 10.04 -5.12 -21.05
N ARG A 64 10.93 -4.51 -20.26
CA ARG A 64 10.97 -3.05 -20.04
C ARG A 64 11.94 -2.36 -21.00
N THR A 65 11.70 -1.06 -21.21
CA THR A 65 12.56 -0.15 -21.96
C THR A 65 13.98 -0.14 -21.39
N THR A 66 14.97 -0.21 -22.28
CA THR A 66 16.41 -0.22 -21.98
C THR A 66 16.82 1.00 -21.14
N GLY A 67 17.65 0.80 -20.11
CA GLY A 67 18.34 1.88 -19.39
C GLY A 67 18.09 1.98 -17.88
N ARG A 68 16.96 1.46 -17.35
CA ARG A 68 16.69 1.49 -15.90
C ARG A 68 16.62 0.08 -15.31
N PRO A 69 17.38 -0.22 -14.23
CA PRO A 69 17.21 -1.48 -13.51
C PRO A 69 15.75 -1.67 -13.09
N PRO A 70 15.23 -2.91 -13.14
CA PRO A 70 13.87 -3.18 -12.68
C PRO A 70 13.75 -2.72 -11.23
N THR A 71 12.75 -1.88 -10.93
CA THR A 71 12.40 -1.56 -9.54
C THR A 71 12.08 -2.88 -8.85
N ARG A 72 12.95 -3.27 -7.93
CA ARG A 72 12.77 -4.49 -7.18
C ARG A 72 11.60 -4.30 -6.26
N TRP A 73 10.88 -5.36 -5.97
CA TRP A 73 9.74 -5.23 -5.08
C TRP A 73 10.16 -4.84 -3.65
N SER A 74 11.38 -5.21 -3.26
CA SER A 74 12.06 -4.70 -2.06
C SER A 74 12.10 -3.17 -1.99
N ASP A 75 12.27 -2.48 -3.13
CA ASP A 75 12.41 -1.02 -3.17
C ASP A 75 11.08 -0.34 -2.79
N PHE A 76 9.96 -0.97 -3.13
CA PHE A 76 8.64 -0.50 -2.70
C PHE A 76 8.49 -0.56 -1.17
N PHE A 77 8.95 -1.64 -0.53
CA PHE A 77 8.91 -1.75 0.93
C PHE A 77 9.86 -0.75 1.57
N THR A 78 11.09 -0.65 1.09
CA THR A 78 12.07 0.33 1.59
C THR A 78 11.52 1.75 1.52
N ASN A 79 10.96 2.16 0.39
CA ASN A 79 10.40 3.51 0.22
C ASN A 79 9.15 3.72 1.06
N SER A 80 8.26 2.73 1.14
CA SER A 80 7.02 2.85 1.91
C SER A 80 7.30 2.86 3.43
N PHE A 81 8.34 2.16 3.90
CA PHE A 81 8.79 2.21 5.30
C PHE A 81 9.41 3.57 5.61
N LYS A 82 10.29 4.08 4.74
CA LYS A 82 10.88 5.42 4.90
C LYS A 82 9.82 6.52 4.98
N ASP A 83 8.82 6.45 4.10
CA ASP A 83 7.66 7.35 4.06
C ASP A 83 6.88 7.33 5.40
N ARG A 84 6.55 6.13 5.90
CA ARG A 84 5.83 5.95 7.17
C ARG A 84 6.60 6.42 8.40
N TYR A 85 7.85 5.99 8.54
CA TYR A 85 8.68 6.34 9.70
C TYR A 85 9.11 7.81 9.68
N GLY A 86 9.32 8.38 8.48
CA GLY A 86 9.51 9.82 8.30
C GLY A 86 8.29 10.61 8.75
N ALA A 87 7.07 10.16 8.39
CA ALA A 87 5.83 10.78 8.86
C ALA A 87 5.63 10.67 10.38
N LEU A 88 6.10 9.58 11.00
CA LEU A 88 6.02 9.36 12.45
C LEU A 88 7.11 10.10 13.26
N ARG A 89 8.08 10.77 12.60
CA ARG A 89 9.20 11.47 13.24
C ARG A 89 9.94 10.65 14.31
N VAL A 90 10.00 9.33 14.16
CA VAL A 90 10.65 8.44 15.13
C VAL A 90 12.18 8.53 14.95
N PRO A 91 12.94 8.99 15.97
CA PRO A 91 14.39 9.05 15.86
C PRO A 91 14.98 7.64 15.62
N ARG A 92 15.95 7.52 14.71
CA ARG A 92 16.77 6.31 14.43
C ARG A 92 16.13 5.17 13.62
N THR A 93 14.96 5.38 13.02
CA THR A 93 14.29 4.34 12.22
C THR A 93 14.59 4.38 10.73
N ASP A 94 15.22 5.46 10.25
CA ASP A 94 15.75 5.62 8.89
C ASP A 94 16.79 4.54 8.51
N ARG A 95 17.42 3.92 9.51
CA ARG A 95 18.41 2.85 9.37
C ARG A 95 17.85 1.44 9.48
N ILE A 96 16.58 1.25 9.87
CA ILE A 96 16.03 -0.08 10.06
C ILE A 96 15.60 -0.63 8.70
N HIS A 97 16.29 -1.68 8.25
CA HIS A 97 15.90 -2.41 7.05
C HIS A 97 14.50 -3.03 7.25
N TRP A 98 13.61 -2.90 6.26
CA TRP A 98 12.20 -3.32 6.35
C TRP A 98 12.03 -4.82 6.68
N THR A 99 13.03 -5.66 6.44
CA THR A 99 13.00 -7.08 6.80
C THR A 99 13.05 -7.33 8.31
N THR A 100 13.54 -6.39 9.10
CA THR A 100 13.64 -6.52 10.56
C THR A 100 12.27 -6.48 11.24
N PRO A 101 11.44 -5.45 11.06
CA PRO A 101 10.06 -5.45 11.57
C PRO A 101 9.17 -6.48 10.87
N ALA A 102 9.53 -6.92 9.65
CA ALA A 102 8.85 -8.02 8.96
C ALA A 102 8.99 -9.39 9.64
N ARG A 103 9.99 -9.59 10.50
CA ARG A 103 10.15 -10.85 11.26
C ARG A 103 9.12 -10.98 12.39
N GLU A 104 8.62 -9.86 12.89
CA GLU A 104 7.66 -9.82 13.99
C GLU A 104 6.30 -9.36 13.46
N ARG A 105 5.32 -10.27 13.47
CA ARG A 105 4.00 -10.05 12.88
C ARG A 105 3.31 -8.78 13.39
N ASP A 106 3.40 -8.53 14.70
CA ASP A 106 2.70 -7.40 15.32
C ASP A 106 3.38 -6.09 14.97
N LYS A 107 4.72 -6.06 14.96
CA LYS A 107 5.49 -4.92 14.42
C LYS A 107 5.17 -4.66 12.95
N TRP A 108 5.08 -5.70 12.12
CA TRP A 108 4.67 -5.53 10.71
C TRP A 108 3.27 -4.93 10.58
N LYS A 109 2.30 -5.42 11.35
CA LYS A 109 0.94 -4.87 11.34
C LYS A 109 0.92 -3.41 11.79
N ASP A 110 1.62 -3.08 12.87
CA ASP A 110 1.67 -1.73 13.40
C ASP A 110 2.38 -0.76 12.44
N CYS A 111 3.41 -1.23 11.73
CA CYS A 111 4.06 -0.49 10.64
C CYS A 111 3.12 -0.13 9.50
N TRP A 112 1.93 -0.75 9.39
CA TRP A 112 0.96 -0.50 8.34
C TRP A 112 -0.47 -0.21 8.79
N ARG A 113 -0.73 -0.14 10.11
CA ARG A 113 -2.02 0.33 10.64
C ARG A 113 -2.27 1.77 10.19
N PRO A 114 -3.48 2.13 9.74
CA PRO A 114 -3.81 3.51 9.46
C PRO A 114 -3.50 4.39 10.67
N LEU A 115 -2.68 5.43 10.50
CA LEU A 115 -2.46 6.43 11.54
C LEU A 115 -3.72 7.30 11.58
N GLY A 116 -4.69 6.93 12.41
CA GLY A 116 -5.93 7.69 12.60
C GLY A 116 -7.15 7.27 11.79
N ILE A 117 -7.27 6.02 11.35
CA ILE A 117 -8.57 5.49 10.90
C ILE A 117 -8.88 4.29 11.79
N SER A 118 -9.82 4.48 12.72
CA SER A 118 -10.48 3.40 13.45
C SER A 118 -10.86 2.33 12.43
N GLU A 119 -10.41 1.09 12.63
CA GLU A 119 -10.89 -0.02 11.82
C GLU A 119 -12.41 -0.09 12.00
N ASP A 120 -13.15 0.46 11.04
CA ASP A 120 -14.58 0.23 10.92
C ASP A 120 -14.74 -1.29 10.77
N ARG A 121 -15.29 -1.86 11.85
CA ARG A 121 -15.59 -3.26 12.11
C ARG A 121 -16.10 -3.96 10.84
N PRO A 122 -15.73 -5.23 10.57
CA PRO A 122 -16.41 -5.99 9.54
C PRO A 122 -17.89 -6.06 9.92
N ARG A 123 -18.76 -5.54 9.06
CA ARG A 123 -20.21 -5.74 9.20
C ARG A 123 -20.54 -7.20 8.90
N PRO A 124 -21.53 -7.78 9.61
CA PRO A 124 -21.98 -9.16 9.40
C PRO A 124 -22.50 -9.39 7.98
#